data_AF-A0A7G3ZGV7-F1
#
_entry.id   AF-A0A7G3ZGV7-F1
#
_cell.length_a   1.000
_cell.length_b   1.000
_cell.length_c   1.000
_cell.angle_alpha   90.00
_cell.angle_beta   90.00
_cell.angle_gamma   90.00
#
_symmetry.space_group_name_H-M   'P 1'
#
loop_
_entity.id
_entity.type
_entity.pdbx_description
1 polymer ?
#
loop_
_entity_poly.entity_id
_entity_poly.type
_entity_poly.pdbx_seq_one_letter_code
_entity_poly.pdbx_strand_id
1 'polypeptide(L)'
;MVQNFKNFKPSLTSGLVTNRSDRDKHGASIHPVYLSTTFKVDLDNPEAQNFDYSRSGNPSRSLLQHQIGKLYEVPASHVLAVASGMTALDVILRGLVVSSTTHVPTIIAGDDLYGGSNRLLSFLSSRSHARTVHVDTADFERFSTVFDSIDKVDCVLLETPTNPLCKVVDLPRIVSFIKSASPATCVIVDNTMMSGLNCNPLKHQCDVVYESATKYLNGHHDIMGGVIITRTPEIAQDIYYVVNSTGGGLSPLESWLLNRGLRTLSVRLYQQQYNAMIIAQWLEDSCGFKATEKNSALKTRYVGLKSNPQFELHRSFNKGPGAVLSFETGSLEHSRRIVASKTLQIWSVTVSFGCVNSLLSLPCMMSHASIDAAVRKEREFPEDLIRLCVGIEDVSDLQKDLLNAMIDADVIELRENGKYLYNRLNDHLGLNTIAENGPKAGNIYEQFYGNDLIEQDNRMNHRALKL
;
A
#
# COMPACT_ATOMS: atom_id res chain seq x y z
N MET A 1 -0.06 -42.04 -8.81
CA MET A 1 1.19 -41.67 -8.10
C MET A 1 0.80 -41.00 -6.80
N VAL A 2 1.10 -41.62 -5.65
CA VAL A 2 0.86 -41.00 -4.33
C VAL A 2 1.96 -39.97 -4.12
N GLN A 3 1.62 -38.68 -4.11
CA GLN A 3 2.58 -37.64 -3.73
C GLN A 3 2.99 -37.84 -2.27
N ASN A 4 4.30 -37.98 -2.03
CA ASN A 4 4.85 -38.17 -0.70
C ASN A 4 4.86 -36.81 0.04
N PHE A 5 3.89 -36.59 0.93
CA PHE A 5 3.68 -35.31 1.63
C PHE A 5 4.67 -35.03 2.80
N LYS A 6 5.74 -35.84 2.96
CA LYS A 6 6.71 -35.66 4.04
C LYS A 6 7.42 -34.29 4.07
N ASN A 7 7.42 -33.57 2.94
CA ASN A 7 8.03 -32.23 2.80
C ASN A 7 6.99 -31.12 2.52
N PHE A 8 5.76 -31.25 3.02
CA PHE A 8 4.71 -30.24 2.84
C PHE A 8 5.11 -28.87 3.41
N LYS A 9 5.29 -27.87 2.54
CA LYS A 9 5.46 -26.46 2.92
C LYS A 9 4.11 -25.73 2.70
N PRO A 10 3.54 -25.10 3.74
CA PRO A 10 2.32 -24.30 3.57
C PRO A 10 2.51 -23.17 2.55
N SER A 11 1.43 -22.77 1.87
CA SER A 11 1.43 -21.56 1.07
C SER A 11 1.72 -20.33 1.93
N LEU A 12 2.16 -19.22 1.32
CA LEU A 12 2.38 -17.96 2.04
C LEU A 12 1.13 -17.56 2.84
N THR A 13 -0.05 -17.60 2.21
CA THR A 13 -1.33 -17.29 2.85
C THR A 13 -1.58 -18.14 4.09
N SER A 14 -1.36 -19.46 4.00
CA SER A 14 -1.49 -20.34 5.17
C SER A 14 -0.40 -20.08 6.22
N GLY A 15 0.80 -19.71 5.78
CA GLY A 15 1.95 -19.41 6.65
C GLY A 15 1.80 -18.13 7.47
N LEU A 16 1.07 -17.12 6.97
CA LEU A 16 0.76 -15.88 7.70
C LEU A 16 -0.34 -16.08 8.75
N VAL A 17 -1.25 -17.02 8.53
CA VAL A 17 -2.30 -17.36 9.50
C VAL A 17 -1.76 -18.27 10.63
N THR A 18 -0.74 -19.08 10.33
CA THR A 18 -0.24 -20.12 11.23
C THR A 18 1.13 -19.81 11.85
N ASN A 19 1.22 -19.94 13.18
CA ASN A 19 2.46 -19.73 13.95
C ASN A 19 2.99 -21.05 14.49
N ARG A 20 3.50 -21.92 13.61
CA ARG A 20 4.01 -23.25 14.01
C ARG A 20 5.39 -23.23 14.66
N SER A 21 6.18 -22.19 14.41
CA SER A 21 7.58 -22.07 14.84
C SER A 21 7.75 -21.61 16.30
N ASP A 22 6.71 -21.04 16.90
CA ASP A 22 6.78 -20.44 18.23
C ASP A 22 5.92 -21.26 19.20
N ARG A 23 6.58 -22.03 20.07
CA ARG A 23 5.90 -22.80 21.13
C ARG A 23 5.83 -21.94 22.37
N ASP A 24 4.68 -21.28 22.56
CA ASP A 24 4.40 -20.60 23.81
C ASP A 24 4.53 -21.57 25.00
N LYS A 25 5.17 -21.12 26.08
CA LYS A 25 5.45 -21.91 27.27
C LYS A 25 4.20 -22.45 27.99
N HIS A 26 3.04 -21.84 27.77
CA HIS A 26 1.75 -22.26 28.32
C HIS A 26 0.83 -22.90 27.26
N GLY A 27 1.31 -23.07 26.03
CA GLY A 27 0.53 -23.64 24.93
C GLY A 27 -0.57 -22.72 24.41
N ALA A 28 -0.43 -21.40 24.56
CA ALA A 28 -1.44 -20.45 24.09
C ALA A 28 -1.64 -20.53 22.56
N SER A 29 -2.90 -20.66 22.11
CA SER A 29 -3.24 -20.68 20.67
C SER A 29 -2.95 -19.37 19.95
N ILE A 30 -2.97 -18.27 20.69
CA ILE A 30 -2.57 -16.93 20.25
C ILE A 30 -1.42 -16.49 21.17
N HIS A 31 -0.36 -15.98 20.55
CA HIS A 31 0.81 -15.53 21.30
C HIS A 31 0.43 -14.41 22.29
N PRO A 32 0.85 -14.50 23.56
CA PRO A 32 0.57 -13.47 24.57
C PRO A 32 1.13 -12.10 24.20
N VAL A 33 0.57 -11.05 24.81
CA VAL A 33 1.13 -9.70 24.73
C VAL A 33 2.10 -9.49 25.88
N TYR A 34 3.39 -9.34 25.58
CA TYR A 34 4.43 -9.13 26.58
C TYR A 34 4.64 -7.62 26.81
N LEU A 35 3.86 -7.05 27.72
CA LEU A 35 3.93 -5.63 28.09
C LEU A 35 5.11 -5.26 29.01
N SER A 36 5.85 -6.26 29.50
CA SER A 36 6.98 -6.02 30.41
C SER A 36 8.06 -5.17 29.76
N THR A 37 8.64 -4.24 30.51
CA THR A 37 9.77 -3.43 30.06
C THR A 37 11.10 -4.16 30.19
N THR A 38 11.22 -5.06 31.17
CA THR A 38 12.44 -5.83 31.46
C THR A 38 12.15 -7.31 31.65
N PHE A 39 13.18 -8.13 31.46
CA PHE A 39 13.14 -9.58 31.59
C PHE A 39 14.25 -10.00 32.56
N LYS A 40 13.97 -10.98 33.43
CA LYS A 40 14.94 -11.46 34.42
C LYS A 40 16.16 -12.02 33.70
N VAL A 41 17.35 -11.59 34.12
CA VAL A 41 18.63 -12.03 33.56
C VAL A 41 19.08 -13.32 34.22
N ASP A 42 19.46 -14.29 33.40
CA ASP A 42 20.12 -15.52 33.84
C ASP A 42 21.63 -15.39 33.60
N LEU A 43 22.37 -15.07 34.67
CA LEU A 43 23.82 -14.89 34.58
C LEU A 43 24.58 -16.21 34.38
N ASP A 44 23.95 -17.35 34.69
CA ASP A 44 24.55 -18.66 34.49
C ASP A 44 24.40 -19.13 33.04
N ASN A 45 23.45 -18.56 32.29
CA ASN A 45 23.24 -18.86 30.88
C ASN A 45 22.85 -17.61 30.04
N PRO A 46 23.77 -16.63 29.91
CA PRO A 46 23.48 -15.38 29.22
C PRO A 46 23.21 -15.58 27.72
N GLU A 47 23.78 -16.61 27.10
CA GLU A 47 23.58 -16.89 25.67
C GLU A 47 22.18 -17.44 25.34
N ALA A 48 21.50 -18.06 26.30
CA ALA A 48 20.12 -18.52 26.12
C ALA A 48 19.08 -17.40 26.28
N GLN A 49 19.51 -16.21 26.74
CA GLN A 49 18.60 -15.11 27.01
C GLN A 49 18.39 -14.23 25.76
N ASN A 50 17.21 -14.37 25.16
CA ASN A 50 16.84 -13.59 23.98
C ASN A 50 16.42 -12.13 24.29
N PHE A 51 16.05 -11.83 25.53
CA PHE A 51 15.46 -10.54 25.91
C PHE A 51 15.91 -10.10 27.29
N ASP A 52 16.31 -8.84 27.43
CA ASP A 52 16.68 -8.15 28.66
C ASP A 52 15.81 -6.89 28.90
N TYR A 53 15.59 -6.12 27.82
CA TYR A 53 14.89 -4.85 27.84
C TYR A 53 14.09 -4.62 26.55
N SER A 54 12.81 -4.25 26.68
CA SER A 54 11.84 -4.18 25.57
C SER A 54 12.18 -3.16 24.47
N ARG A 55 13.00 -2.14 24.77
CA ARG A 55 13.53 -1.23 23.74
C ARG A 55 14.43 -1.98 22.76
N SER A 56 15.31 -2.85 23.25
CA SER A 56 16.21 -3.69 22.47
C SER A 56 15.45 -4.80 21.76
N GLY A 57 14.66 -5.58 22.50
CA GLY A 57 13.92 -6.72 21.96
C GLY A 57 12.71 -7.07 22.81
N ASN A 58 11.62 -7.53 22.18
CA ASN A 58 10.39 -7.91 22.87
C ASN A 58 9.75 -9.14 22.19
N PRO A 59 9.26 -10.15 22.93
CA PRO A 59 8.67 -11.35 22.34
C PRO A 59 7.54 -11.08 21.34
N SER A 60 6.61 -10.16 21.66
CA SER A 60 5.49 -9.82 20.77
C SER A 60 5.97 -9.14 19.48
N ARG A 61 7.01 -8.31 19.56
CA ARG A 61 7.64 -7.68 18.38
C ARG A 61 8.46 -8.68 17.56
N SER A 62 9.18 -9.58 18.19
CA SER A 62 9.95 -10.64 17.51
C SER A 62 9.04 -11.59 16.73
N LEU A 63 7.88 -11.95 17.27
CA LEU A 63 6.91 -12.76 16.53
C LEU A 63 6.37 -12.03 15.29
N LEU A 64 6.09 -10.73 15.40
CA LEU A 64 5.71 -9.91 14.25
C LEU A 64 6.82 -9.90 13.19
N GLN A 65 8.08 -9.64 13.59
CA GLN A 65 9.23 -9.65 12.68
C GLN A 65 9.37 -11.00 11.97
N HIS A 66 9.08 -12.11 12.66
CA HIS A 66 9.04 -13.44 12.05
C HIS A 66 7.93 -13.58 10.99
N GLN A 67 6.71 -13.06 11.22
CA GLN A 67 5.64 -13.11 10.22
C GLN A 67 5.96 -12.28 8.98
N ILE A 68 6.53 -11.10 9.18
CA ILE A 68 6.98 -10.24 8.07
C ILE A 68 8.14 -10.92 7.31
N GLY A 69 9.04 -11.61 8.02
CA GLY A 69 10.07 -12.43 7.38
C GLY A 69 9.48 -13.49 6.45
N LYS A 70 8.41 -14.19 6.86
CA LYS A 70 7.68 -15.10 5.97
C LYS A 70 7.08 -14.39 4.76
N LEU A 71 6.48 -13.21 4.95
CA LEU A 71 5.90 -12.40 3.87
C LEU A 71 6.92 -12.07 2.78
N TYR A 72 8.15 -11.76 3.20
CA TYR A 72 9.25 -11.38 2.32
C TYR A 72 10.21 -12.51 1.96
N GLU A 73 9.92 -13.74 2.40
CA GLU A 73 10.76 -14.92 2.17
C GLU A 73 12.21 -14.76 2.73
N VAL A 74 12.37 -14.03 3.84
CA VAL A 74 13.65 -13.81 4.54
C VAL A 74 13.62 -14.28 6.00
N PRO A 75 14.78 -14.55 6.64
CA PRO A 75 14.84 -14.82 8.06
C PRO A 75 14.38 -13.62 8.91
N ALA A 76 13.88 -13.88 10.12
CA ALA A 76 13.40 -12.84 11.03
C ALA A 76 14.51 -11.84 11.45
N SER A 77 15.79 -12.24 11.38
CA SER A 77 16.95 -11.37 11.64
C SER A 77 17.12 -10.25 10.61
N HIS A 78 16.46 -10.33 9.46
CA HIS A 78 16.46 -9.29 8.43
C HIS A 78 15.35 -8.27 8.62
N VAL A 79 14.53 -8.41 9.68
CA VAL A 79 13.30 -7.66 9.83
C VAL A 79 13.29 -6.86 11.12
N LEU A 80 12.98 -5.58 11.00
CA LEU A 80 12.78 -4.67 12.12
C LEU A 80 11.36 -4.10 12.09
N ALA A 81 10.74 -3.94 13.26
CA ALA A 81 9.45 -3.28 13.39
C ALA A 81 9.60 -2.00 14.23
N VAL A 82 9.11 -0.89 13.69
CA VAL A 82 9.31 0.47 14.23
C VAL A 82 7.98 1.22 14.34
N ALA A 83 7.98 2.32 15.11
CA ALA A 83 6.77 3.05 15.50
C ALA A 83 5.93 3.61 14.33
N SER A 84 6.53 3.88 13.16
CA SER A 84 5.81 4.35 11.99
C SER A 84 6.58 4.11 10.70
N GLY A 85 5.93 4.24 9.53
CA GLY A 85 6.63 4.23 8.24
C GLY A 85 7.67 5.36 8.10
N MET A 86 7.43 6.51 8.73
CA MET A 86 8.42 7.60 8.73
C MET A 86 9.61 7.31 9.65
N THR A 87 9.37 6.64 10.77
CA THR A 87 10.44 6.10 11.62
C THR A 87 11.27 5.11 10.82
N ALA A 88 10.64 4.26 10.00
CA ALA A 88 11.35 3.32 9.14
C ALA A 88 12.30 4.03 8.19
N LEU A 89 11.81 5.00 7.41
CA LEU A 89 12.66 5.76 6.48
C LEU A 89 13.79 6.50 7.21
N ASP A 90 13.50 7.17 8.33
CA ASP A 90 14.53 7.93 9.08
C ASP A 90 15.65 7.03 9.61
N VAL A 91 15.32 5.88 10.23
CA VAL A 91 16.36 4.98 10.76
C VAL A 91 17.14 4.27 9.66
N ILE A 92 16.53 3.99 8.50
CA ILE A 92 17.24 3.46 7.33
C ILE A 92 18.27 4.48 6.83
N LEU A 93 17.84 5.73 6.61
CA LEU A 93 18.71 6.79 6.11
C LEU A 93 19.85 7.07 7.10
N ARG A 94 19.57 7.11 8.40
CA ARG A 94 20.63 7.29 9.41
C ARG A 94 21.61 6.13 9.43
N GLY A 95 21.10 4.90 9.49
CA GLY A 95 21.93 3.70 9.62
C GLY A 95 22.81 3.45 8.40
N LEU A 96 22.31 3.70 7.19
CA LEU A 96 22.98 3.30 5.96
C LEU A 96 23.58 4.43 5.14
N VAL A 97 23.12 5.67 5.31
CA VAL A 97 23.46 6.78 4.41
C VAL A 97 24.13 7.93 5.16
N VAL A 98 23.53 8.44 6.23
CA VAL A 98 24.02 9.64 6.92
C VAL A 98 25.20 9.32 7.84
N SER A 99 25.15 8.20 8.57
CA SER A 99 26.22 7.83 9.51
C SER A 99 27.37 7.06 8.88
N SER A 100 27.22 6.62 7.62
CA SER A 100 28.19 5.78 6.91
C SER A 100 29.16 6.57 6.03
N THR A 101 29.00 7.90 5.92
CA THR A 101 29.78 8.74 5.01
C THR A 101 30.56 9.85 5.73
N THR A 102 31.73 10.20 5.18
CA THR A 102 32.55 11.34 5.65
C THR A 102 32.22 12.65 4.92
N HIS A 103 31.36 12.59 3.91
CA HIS A 103 30.85 13.71 3.11
C HIS A 103 29.34 13.87 3.32
N VAL A 104 28.75 14.98 2.86
CA VAL A 104 27.30 15.16 2.81
C VAL A 104 26.74 14.21 1.73
N PRO A 105 25.99 13.16 2.09
CA PRO A 105 25.57 12.15 1.14
C PRO A 105 24.54 12.69 0.14
N THR A 106 24.53 12.15 -1.08
CA THR A 106 23.55 12.48 -2.12
C THR A 106 22.51 11.38 -2.26
N ILE A 107 21.24 11.75 -2.12
CA ILE A 107 20.07 10.89 -2.27
C ILE A 107 19.33 11.28 -3.56
N ILE A 108 19.14 10.33 -4.48
CA ILE A 108 18.18 10.49 -5.58
C ILE A 108 16.84 9.93 -5.12
N ALA A 109 15.76 10.67 -5.34
CA ALA A 109 14.41 10.26 -4.98
C ALA A 109 13.39 10.65 -6.06
N GLY A 110 12.26 9.95 -6.12
CA GLY A 110 11.16 10.30 -7.02
C GLY A 110 10.69 11.75 -6.86
N ASP A 111 10.21 12.36 -7.94
CA ASP A 111 9.49 13.65 -7.90
C ASP A 111 8.05 13.51 -7.38
N ASP A 112 7.47 12.32 -7.52
CA ASP A 112 6.16 11.91 -7.01
C ASP A 112 6.36 10.86 -5.91
N LEU A 113 6.36 11.33 -4.66
CA LEU A 113 6.58 10.53 -3.45
C LEU A 113 5.52 10.88 -2.43
N TYR A 114 5.33 9.97 -1.46
CA TYR A 114 4.62 10.32 -0.24
C TYR A 114 5.14 11.64 0.38
N GLY A 115 4.22 12.59 0.62
CA GLY A 115 4.57 13.91 1.17
C GLY A 115 5.35 13.88 2.49
N GLY A 116 5.18 12.83 3.32
CA GLY A 116 6.00 12.65 4.52
C GLY A 116 7.47 12.33 4.21
N SER A 117 7.73 11.51 3.18
CA SER A 117 9.08 11.20 2.68
C SER A 117 9.75 12.47 2.16
N ASN A 118 9.04 13.26 1.33
CA ASN A 118 9.54 14.55 0.84
C ASN A 118 9.88 15.52 1.98
N ARG A 119 9.02 15.58 3.01
CA ARG A 119 9.26 16.41 4.21
C ARG A 119 10.50 15.98 4.99
N LEU A 120 10.71 14.67 5.18
CA LEU A 120 11.91 14.16 5.85
C LEU A 120 13.18 14.47 5.03
N LEU A 121 13.17 14.22 3.73
CA LEU A 121 14.31 14.52 2.85
C LEU A 121 14.64 16.03 2.85
N SER A 122 13.61 16.88 2.80
CA SER A 122 13.76 18.34 2.90
C SER A 122 14.33 18.77 4.26
N PHE A 123 13.89 18.13 5.34
CA PHE A 123 14.42 18.38 6.68
C PHE A 123 15.92 18.04 6.76
N LEU A 124 16.34 16.89 6.23
CA LEU A 124 17.75 16.49 6.17
C LEU A 124 18.59 17.46 5.30
N SER A 125 18.03 17.89 4.16
CA SER A 125 18.67 18.84 3.25
C SER A 125 18.88 20.23 3.87
N SER A 126 17.86 20.78 4.53
CA SER A 126 17.91 22.10 5.17
C SER A 126 18.97 22.22 6.29
N ARG A 127 19.41 21.07 6.83
CA ARG A 127 20.42 20.96 7.90
C ARG A 127 21.77 20.47 7.39
N SER A 128 21.94 20.38 6.06
CA SER A 128 23.14 19.84 5.41
C SER A 128 23.50 18.41 5.86
N HIS A 129 22.51 17.61 6.27
CA HIS A 129 22.70 16.20 6.63
C HIS A 129 22.69 15.28 5.41
N ALA A 130 22.00 15.66 4.33
CA ALA A 130 22.01 14.96 3.05
C ALA A 130 21.54 15.90 1.94
N ARG A 131 22.13 15.83 0.75
CA ARG A 131 21.60 16.46 -0.46
C ARG A 131 20.54 15.55 -1.07
N THR A 132 19.39 16.10 -1.47
CA THR A 132 18.37 15.36 -2.22
C THR A 132 18.27 15.90 -3.64
N VAL A 133 18.24 14.99 -4.63
CA VAL A 133 17.97 15.29 -6.03
C VAL A 133 16.69 14.56 -6.43
N HIS A 134 15.67 15.32 -6.84
CA HIS A 134 14.40 14.76 -7.31
C HIS A 134 14.44 14.55 -8.83
N VAL A 135 13.96 13.39 -9.29
CA VAL A 135 13.81 13.04 -10.70
C VAL A 135 12.58 12.15 -10.89
N ASP A 136 11.97 12.17 -12.07
CA ASP A 136 10.93 11.19 -12.39
C ASP A 136 11.54 9.79 -12.54
N THR A 137 11.51 9.02 -11.45
CA THR A 137 12.03 7.65 -11.42
C THR A 137 11.23 6.67 -12.28
N ALA A 138 10.04 7.04 -12.77
CA ALA A 138 9.27 6.21 -13.71
C ALA A 138 9.77 6.36 -15.16
N ASP A 139 10.54 7.41 -15.46
CA ASP A 139 11.24 7.61 -16.73
C ASP A 139 12.70 7.17 -16.58
N PHE A 140 13.01 5.96 -17.07
CA PHE A 140 14.35 5.40 -16.94
C PHE A 140 15.43 6.27 -17.59
N GLU A 141 15.16 6.88 -18.74
CA GLU A 141 16.18 7.64 -19.48
C GLU A 141 16.52 8.96 -18.76
N ARG A 142 15.51 9.62 -18.19
CA ARG A 142 15.73 10.78 -17.31
C ARG A 142 16.49 10.37 -16.05
N PHE A 143 16.10 9.26 -15.43
CA PHE A 143 16.76 8.74 -14.24
C PHE A 143 18.24 8.43 -14.50
N SER A 144 18.58 7.69 -15.55
CA SER A 144 19.96 7.33 -15.87
C SER A 144 20.81 8.55 -16.18
N THR A 145 20.27 9.52 -16.94
CA THR A 145 20.96 10.78 -17.24
C THR A 145 21.30 11.56 -15.95
N VAL A 146 20.36 11.67 -15.01
CA VAL A 146 20.60 12.35 -13.73
C VAL A 146 21.61 11.56 -12.89
N PHE A 147 21.47 10.24 -12.81
CA PHE A 147 22.39 9.38 -12.07
C PHE A 147 23.83 9.54 -12.56
N ASP A 148 24.06 9.48 -13.87
CA ASP A 148 25.39 9.58 -14.48
C ASP A 148 25.99 11.00 -14.38
N SER A 149 25.15 12.03 -14.21
CA SER A 149 25.61 13.42 -14.04
C SER A 149 26.12 13.75 -12.62
N ILE A 150 25.93 12.84 -11.67
CA ILE A 150 26.28 13.04 -10.26
C ILE A 150 27.49 12.19 -9.91
N ASP A 151 28.59 12.83 -9.52
CA ASP A 151 29.88 12.15 -9.21
C ASP A 151 29.74 10.97 -8.23
N LYS A 152 28.86 11.10 -7.23
CA LYS A 152 28.60 10.06 -6.23
C LYS A 152 27.15 10.09 -5.75
N VAL A 153 26.44 9.00 -6.01
CA VAL A 153 25.09 8.75 -5.50
C VAL A 153 25.19 7.74 -4.35
N ASP A 154 24.90 8.19 -3.13
CA ASP A 154 24.98 7.32 -1.94
C ASP A 154 23.70 6.48 -1.78
N CYS A 155 22.56 7.04 -2.18
CA CYS A 155 21.27 6.38 -2.02
C CYS A 155 20.30 6.70 -3.17
N VAL A 156 19.51 5.70 -3.57
CA VAL A 156 18.32 5.87 -4.43
C VAL A 156 17.09 5.39 -3.66
N LEU A 157 16.12 6.28 -3.46
CA LEU A 157 14.84 6.00 -2.83
C LEU A 157 13.74 5.88 -3.90
N LEU A 158 13.12 4.70 -3.99
CA LEU A 158 12.08 4.38 -4.97
C LEU A 158 10.74 4.09 -4.28
N GLU A 159 9.64 4.47 -4.93
CA GLU A 159 8.26 4.15 -4.53
C GLU A 159 7.52 3.69 -5.79
N THR A 160 6.87 2.52 -5.76
CA THR A 160 6.12 2.02 -6.92
C THR A 160 4.95 1.10 -6.53
N PRO A 161 3.75 1.31 -7.09
CA PRO A 161 3.33 2.51 -7.79
C PRO A 161 3.43 3.76 -6.90
N THR A 162 3.66 4.93 -7.49
CA THR A 162 3.72 6.18 -6.73
C THR A 162 2.35 6.59 -6.20
N ASN A 163 2.30 7.27 -5.06
CA ASN A 163 1.07 7.83 -4.51
C ASN A 163 1.08 9.37 -4.56
N PRO A 164 0.15 10.02 -5.29
CA PRO A 164 -1.14 9.48 -5.76
C PRO A 164 -1.22 9.13 -7.25
N LEU A 165 -0.20 9.43 -8.08
CA LEU A 165 -0.33 9.35 -9.54
C LEU A 165 -0.29 7.92 -10.11
N CYS A 166 0.04 6.93 -9.29
CA CYS A 166 0.15 5.53 -9.67
C CYS A 166 1.14 5.30 -10.82
N LYS A 167 2.25 6.06 -10.86
CA LYS A 167 3.35 5.83 -11.80
C LYS A 167 4.10 4.57 -11.40
N VAL A 168 4.49 3.77 -12.37
CA VAL A 168 5.22 2.50 -12.15
C VAL A 168 6.70 2.72 -12.42
N VAL A 169 7.52 2.46 -11.41
CA VAL A 169 8.98 2.41 -11.55
C VAL A 169 9.38 1.00 -11.99
N ASP A 170 10.18 0.90 -13.06
CA ASP A 170 10.76 -0.37 -13.53
C ASP A 170 11.89 -0.82 -12.57
N LEU A 171 11.49 -1.43 -11.45
CA LEU A 171 12.44 -1.89 -10.42
C LEU A 171 13.50 -2.84 -10.98
N PRO A 172 13.16 -3.89 -11.77
CA PRO A 172 14.19 -4.76 -12.35
C PRO A 172 15.24 -3.98 -13.13
N ARG A 173 14.82 -3.05 -14.01
CA ARG A 173 15.74 -2.28 -14.86
C ARG A 173 16.56 -1.28 -14.06
N ILE A 174 15.93 -0.47 -13.21
CA ILE A 174 16.61 0.57 -12.44
C ILE A 174 17.60 -0.03 -11.44
N VAL A 175 17.21 -1.07 -10.71
CA VAL A 175 18.12 -1.66 -9.72
C VAL A 175 19.29 -2.36 -10.42
N SER A 176 19.05 -3.06 -11.53
CA SER A 176 20.14 -3.65 -12.32
C SER A 176 21.11 -2.60 -12.84
N PHE A 177 20.61 -1.45 -13.32
CA PHE A 177 21.43 -0.33 -13.76
C PHE A 177 22.28 0.23 -12.62
N ILE A 178 21.67 0.58 -11.48
CA ILE A 178 22.37 1.13 -10.31
C ILE A 178 23.46 0.16 -9.84
N LYS A 179 23.13 -1.12 -9.69
CA LYS A 179 24.09 -2.13 -9.21
C LYS A 179 25.22 -2.41 -10.18
N SER A 180 25.03 -2.14 -11.47
CA SER A 180 26.11 -2.25 -12.47
C SER A 180 27.00 -1.01 -12.48
N ALA A 181 26.41 0.20 -12.38
CA ALA A 181 27.13 1.46 -12.45
C ALA A 181 27.84 1.82 -11.13
N SER A 182 27.18 1.58 -10.00
CA SER A 182 27.68 1.88 -8.65
C SER A 182 27.14 0.85 -7.64
N PRO A 183 27.80 -0.31 -7.48
CA PRO A 183 27.37 -1.38 -6.58
C PRO A 183 27.18 -0.93 -5.12
N ALA A 184 27.93 0.09 -4.70
CA ALA A 184 27.91 0.65 -3.35
C ALA A 184 26.69 1.56 -3.09
N THR A 185 26.00 2.03 -4.13
CA THR A 185 24.80 2.85 -3.97
C THR A 185 23.69 2.03 -3.31
N CYS A 186 23.19 2.53 -2.17
CA CYS A 186 22.10 1.91 -1.44
C CYS A 186 20.78 2.12 -2.19
N VAL A 187 20.01 1.06 -2.40
CA VAL A 187 18.70 1.11 -3.03
C VAL A 187 17.63 0.78 -2.01
N ILE A 188 16.78 1.77 -1.69
CA ILE A 188 15.68 1.66 -0.74
C ILE A 188 14.37 1.70 -1.53
N VAL A 189 13.47 0.76 -1.25
CA VAL A 189 12.14 0.71 -1.88
C VAL A 189 11.03 0.84 -0.83
N ASP A 190 10.19 1.86 -0.96
CA ASP A 190 8.89 1.94 -0.28
C ASP A 190 7.90 1.03 -1.02
N ASN A 191 7.50 -0.06 -0.38
CA ASN A 191 6.58 -1.06 -0.96
C ASN A 191 5.15 -0.94 -0.39
N THR A 192 4.83 0.17 0.28
CA THR A 192 3.56 0.34 1.01
C THR A 192 2.34 0.21 0.10
N MET A 193 2.43 0.64 -1.17
CA MET A 193 1.31 0.62 -2.13
C MET A 193 0.94 -0.79 -2.62
N MET A 194 1.88 -1.73 -2.56
CA MET A 194 1.69 -3.09 -3.06
C MET A 194 1.60 -4.13 -1.95
N SER A 195 2.27 -3.89 -0.84
CA SER A 195 2.57 -4.87 0.20
C SER A 195 3.41 -6.05 -0.31
N GLY A 196 4.14 -6.68 0.61
CA GLY A 196 4.90 -7.91 0.35
C GLY A 196 4.08 -9.06 -0.27
N LEU A 197 2.74 -8.99 -0.20
CA LEU A 197 1.86 -10.00 -0.82
C LEU A 197 1.86 -9.91 -2.35
N ASN A 198 1.85 -8.70 -2.91
CA ASN A 198 1.82 -8.49 -4.35
C ASN A 198 3.20 -8.30 -4.97
N CYS A 199 4.13 -7.68 -4.23
CA CYS A 199 5.47 -7.38 -4.72
C CYS A 199 6.51 -7.65 -3.63
N ASN A 200 7.61 -8.32 -3.98
CA ASN A 200 8.78 -8.44 -3.11
C ASN A 200 10.00 -7.81 -3.82
N PRO A 201 10.27 -6.52 -3.60
CA PRO A 201 11.36 -5.83 -4.29
C PRO A 201 12.75 -6.40 -4.03
N LEU A 202 12.97 -7.13 -2.92
CA LEU A 202 14.27 -7.76 -2.63
C LEU A 202 14.68 -8.78 -3.71
N LYS A 203 13.71 -9.34 -4.45
CA LYS A 203 13.98 -10.23 -5.60
C LYS A 203 14.68 -9.51 -6.76
N HIS A 204 14.71 -8.18 -6.75
CA HIS A 204 15.39 -7.34 -7.73
C HIS A 204 16.70 -6.74 -7.21
N GLN A 205 17.25 -7.28 -6.11
CA GLN A 205 18.54 -6.88 -5.53
C GLN A 205 18.59 -5.49 -4.89
N CYS A 206 17.45 -4.90 -4.52
CA CYS A 206 17.48 -3.73 -3.65
C CYS A 206 18.01 -4.10 -2.25
N ASP A 207 18.54 -3.12 -1.51
CA ASP A 207 19.19 -3.35 -0.22
C ASP A 207 18.18 -3.40 0.92
N VAL A 208 17.17 -2.54 0.85
CA VAL A 208 16.13 -2.40 1.87
C VAL A 208 14.78 -2.20 1.23
N VAL A 209 13.78 -2.89 1.77
CA VAL A 209 12.37 -2.61 1.56
C VAL A 209 11.78 -2.12 2.87
N TYR A 210 10.92 -1.11 2.82
CA TYR A 210 10.10 -0.77 3.97
C TYR A 210 8.63 -0.62 3.57
N GLU A 211 7.75 -0.82 4.56
CA GLU A 211 6.33 -0.53 4.42
C GLU A 211 5.85 0.29 5.62
N SER A 212 4.96 1.25 5.37
CA SER A 212 4.10 1.78 6.42
C SER A 212 3.07 0.71 6.80
N ALA A 213 3.36 0.01 7.89
CA ALA A 213 2.48 -1.04 8.41
C ALA A 213 1.11 -0.52 8.88
N THR A 214 0.98 0.79 9.08
CA THR A 214 -0.28 1.52 9.26
C THR A 214 -1.32 1.23 8.15
N LYS A 215 -0.86 0.86 6.94
CA LYS A 215 -1.69 0.68 5.74
C LYS A 215 -2.17 -0.76 5.60
N TYR A 216 -1.88 -1.43 4.48
CA TYR A 216 -2.39 -2.77 4.18
C TYR A 216 -2.03 -3.83 5.22
N LEU A 217 -0.81 -3.79 5.76
CA LEU A 217 -0.33 -4.80 6.71
C LEU A 217 -1.23 -4.86 7.95
N ASN A 218 -1.53 -3.72 8.56
CA ASN A 218 -2.52 -3.66 9.63
C ASN A 218 -3.95 -3.81 9.08
N GLY A 219 -4.36 -2.88 8.21
CA GLY A 219 -5.65 -2.89 7.53
C GLY A 219 -6.86 -2.45 8.34
N HIS A 220 -6.68 -1.93 9.56
CA HIS A 220 -7.80 -1.62 10.48
C HIS A 220 -7.78 -0.19 11.04
N HIS A 221 -6.88 0.70 10.57
CA HIS A 221 -6.83 2.12 10.97
C HIS A 221 -6.73 2.40 12.49
N ASP A 222 -6.17 1.47 13.26
CA ASP A 222 -6.15 1.52 14.73
C ASP A 222 -4.74 1.55 15.34
N ILE A 223 -3.68 1.47 14.53
CA ILE A 223 -2.27 1.59 14.96
C ILE A 223 -1.42 2.36 13.95
N MET A 224 -0.30 2.89 14.41
CA MET A 224 0.81 3.26 13.54
C MET A 224 1.91 2.20 13.58
N GLY A 225 2.61 2.03 12.47
CA GLY A 225 3.75 1.11 12.43
C GLY A 225 4.52 1.23 11.13
N GLY A 226 5.78 0.82 11.19
CA GLY A 226 6.66 0.60 10.04
C GLY A 226 7.34 -0.74 10.16
N VAL A 227 7.59 -1.38 9.03
CA VAL A 227 8.44 -2.59 8.96
C VAL A 227 9.56 -2.34 7.97
N ILE A 228 10.74 -2.85 8.30
CA ILE A 228 11.96 -2.74 7.50
C ILE A 228 12.42 -4.17 7.23
N ILE A 229 12.70 -4.47 5.98
CA ILE A 229 13.14 -5.78 5.52
C ILE A 229 14.43 -5.58 4.72
N THR A 230 15.51 -6.19 5.16
CA THR A 230 16.83 -6.00 4.57
C THR A 230 17.25 -7.21 3.73
N ARG A 231 18.10 -6.95 2.73
CA ARG A 231 18.69 -8.01 1.90
C ARG A 231 19.66 -8.90 2.69
N THR A 232 20.40 -8.32 3.62
CA THR A 232 21.40 -9.04 4.43
C THR A 232 21.25 -8.72 5.92
N PRO A 233 21.73 -9.60 6.82
CA PRO A 233 21.63 -9.37 8.27
C PRO A 233 22.54 -8.23 8.75
N GLU A 234 23.64 -7.94 8.04
CA GLU A 234 24.55 -6.84 8.36
C GLU A 234 23.82 -5.49 8.21
N ILE A 235 23.08 -5.31 7.11
CA ILE A 235 22.23 -4.13 6.90
C ILE A 235 21.17 -4.01 8.00
N ALA A 236 20.57 -5.12 8.43
CA ALA A 236 19.62 -5.10 9.54
C ALA A 236 20.28 -4.66 10.85
N GLN A 237 21.52 -5.09 11.10
CA GLN A 237 22.25 -4.74 12.31
C GLN A 237 22.59 -3.24 12.37
N ASP A 238 23.00 -2.64 11.25
CA ASP A 238 23.30 -1.20 11.16
C ASP A 238 22.05 -0.35 11.45
N ILE A 239 20.90 -0.75 10.88
CA ILE A 239 19.62 -0.06 11.13
C ILE A 239 19.14 -0.32 12.56
N TYR A 240 19.27 -1.55 13.07
CA TYR A 240 18.89 -1.93 14.42
C TYR A 240 19.63 -1.09 15.46
N TYR A 241 20.93 -0.83 15.26
CA TYR A 241 21.71 0.02 16.15
C TYR A 241 21.06 1.41 16.31
N VAL A 242 20.59 2.02 15.22
CA VAL A 242 19.87 3.31 15.26
C VAL A 242 18.50 3.16 15.93
N VAL A 243 17.74 2.13 15.58
CA VAL A 243 16.41 1.87 16.20
C VAL A 243 16.53 1.75 17.71
N ASN A 244 17.50 0.97 18.19
CA ASN A 244 17.72 0.76 19.61
C ASN A 244 18.20 2.04 20.30
N SER A 245 19.14 2.77 19.68
CA SER A 245 19.71 4.00 20.23
C SER A 245 18.70 5.14 20.34
N THR A 246 17.78 5.24 19.38
CA THR A 246 16.73 6.29 19.35
C THR A 246 15.45 5.87 20.05
N GLY A 247 15.28 4.58 20.33
CA GLY A 247 14.06 4.04 20.95
C GLY A 247 12.87 3.93 19.99
N GLY A 248 13.12 3.81 18.68
CA GLY A 248 12.09 3.82 17.63
C GLY A 248 11.33 2.50 17.40
N GLY A 249 11.57 1.47 18.21
CA GLY A 249 10.95 0.14 18.06
C GLY A 249 9.43 0.17 18.28
N LEU A 250 8.69 -0.67 17.54
CA LEU A 250 7.22 -0.75 17.66
C LEU A 250 6.81 -1.27 19.05
N SER A 251 5.70 -0.76 19.60
CA SER A 251 5.23 -1.17 20.92
C SER A 251 4.73 -2.64 20.91
N PRO A 252 4.75 -3.35 22.05
CA PRO A 252 4.29 -4.74 22.10
C PRO A 252 2.82 -4.93 21.74
N LEU A 253 1.95 -3.99 22.13
CA LEU A 253 0.51 -4.05 21.83
C LEU A 253 0.25 -3.81 20.34
N GLU A 254 0.87 -2.80 19.74
CA GLU A 254 0.77 -2.54 18.30
C GLU A 254 1.37 -3.69 17.50
N SER A 255 2.46 -4.30 17.97
CA SER A 255 3.05 -5.48 17.34
C SER A 255 2.07 -6.66 17.30
N TRP A 256 1.31 -6.86 18.39
CA TRP A 256 0.28 -7.88 18.46
C TRP A 256 -0.92 -7.57 17.55
N LEU A 257 -1.41 -6.32 17.53
CA LEU A 257 -2.49 -5.88 16.65
C LEU A 257 -2.10 -6.01 15.17
N LEU A 258 -0.88 -5.63 14.81
CA LEU A 258 -0.36 -5.80 13.46
C LEU A 258 -0.29 -7.29 13.08
N ASN A 259 0.17 -8.16 13.98
CA ASN A 259 0.15 -9.61 13.75
C ASN A 259 -1.28 -10.13 13.50
N ARG A 260 -2.26 -9.64 14.25
CA ARG A 260 -3.68 -9.94 14.03
C ARG A 260 -4.15 -9.49 12.64
N GLY A 261 -3.77 -8.28 12.21
CA GLY A 261 -4.05 -7.74 10.89
C GLY A 261 -3.46 -8.57 9.74
N LEU A 262 -2.21 -9.03 9.88
CA LEU A 262 -1.53 -9.85 8.87
C LEU A 262 -2.26 -11.15 8.53
N ARG A 263 -2.98 -11.73 9.48
CA ARG A 263 -3.74 -12.98 9.28
C ARG A 263 -4.89 -12.83 8.28
N THR A 264 -5.38 -11.62 8.07
CA THR A 264 -6.44 -11.33 7.10
C THR A 264 -5.95 -10.57 5.88
N LEU A 265 -4.64 -10.33 5.76
CA LEU A 265 -4.05 -9.56 4.66
C LEU A 265 -4.45 -10.10 3.28
N SER A 266 -4.39 -11.42 3.07
CA SER A 266 -4.70 -12.04 1.79
C SER A 266 -6.16 -11.85 1.37
N VAL A 267 -7.10 -12.08 2.27
CA VAL A 267 -8.54 -11.95 1.98
C VAL A 267 -8.94 -10.49 1.80
N ARG A 268 -8.37 -9.59 2.61
CA ARG A 268 -8.61 -8.14 2.49
C ARG A 268 -8.07 -7.62 1.16
N LEU A 269 -6.79 -7.87 0.87
CA LEU A 269 -6.15 -7.32 -0.33
C LEU A 269 -6.75 -7.91 -1.61
N TYR A 270 -7.21 -9.17 -1.60
CA TYR A 270 -7.96 -9.74 -2.71
C TYR A 270 -9.26 -8.96 -2.97
N GLN A 271 -10.10 -8.80 -1.94
CA GLN A 271 -11.39 -8.11 -2.09
C GLN A 271 -11.21 -6.63 -2.48
N GLN A 272 -10.23 -5.95 -1.88
CA GLN A 272 -9.90 -4.56 -2.22
C GLN A 272 -9.48 -4.43 -3.69
N GLN A 273 -8.65 -5.34 -4.21
CA GLN A 273 -8.24 -5.35 -5.62
C GLN A 273 -9.42 -5.65 -6.55
N TYR A 274 -10.27 -6.59 -6.19
CA TYR A 274 -11.49 -6.91 -6.95
C TYR A 274 -12.41 -5.68 -7.06
N ASN A 275 -12.70 -5.04 -5.94
CA ASN A 275 -13.51 -3.82 -5.89
C ASN A 275 -12.86 -2.69 -6.70
N ALA A 276 -11.54 -2.50 -6.58
CA ALA A 276 -10.81 -1.48 -7.32
C ALA A 276 -10.84 -1.69 -8.84
N MET A 277 -10.71 -2.94 -9.31
CA MET A 277 -10.84 -3.27 -10.73
C MET A 277 -12.23 -2.92 -11.29
N ILE A 278 -13.30 -3.21 -10.54
CA ILE A 278 -14.68 -2.90 -10.95
C ILE A 278 -14.90 -1.39 -10.98
N ILE A 279 -14.52 -0.68 -9.91
CA ILE A 279 -14.68 0.78 -9.82
C ILE A 279 -13.87 1.47 -10.92
N ALA A 280 -12.63 1.05 -11.17
CA ALA A 280 -11.79 1.65 -12.21
C ALA A 280 -12.38 1.46 -13.61
N GLN A 281 -12.88 0.26 -13.94
CA GLN A 281 -13.55 0.00 -15.22
C GLN A 281 -14.84 0.79 -15.35
N TRP A 282 -15.65 0.86 -14.29
CA TRP A 282 -16.88 1.65 -14.26
C TRP A 282 -16.61 3.15 -14.46
N LEU A 283 -15.55 3.69 -13.85
CA LEU A 283 -15.13 5.08 -14.05
C LEU A 283 -14.76 5.35 -15.51
N GLU A 284 -14.04 4.45 -16.18
CA GLU A 284 -13.70 4.62 -17.60
C GLU A 284 -14.92 4.44 -18.52
N ASP A 285 -15.60 3.29 -18.43
CA ASP A 285 -16.54 2.84 -19.44
C ASP A 285 -17.95 3.43 -19.22
N SER A 286 -18.42 3.46 -17.97
CA SER A 286 -19.75 3.99 -17.65
C SER A 286 -19.73 5.49 -17.37
N CYS A 287 -18.75 6.00 -16.63
CA CYS A 287 -18.69 7.42 -16.27
C CYS A 287 -17.88 8.28 -17.24
N GLY A 288 -17.09 7.69 -18.15
CA GLY A 288 -16.35 8.46 -19.16
C GLY A 288 -15.09 9.17 -18.64
N PHE A 289 -14.54 8.79 -17.49
CA PHE A 289 -13.24 9.28 -17.00
C PHE A 289 -12.09 8.56 -17.71
N LYS A 290 -12.01 8.74 -19.03
CA LYS A 290 -11.03 8.09 -19.89
C LYS A 290 -10.35 9.13 -20.78
N ALA A 291 -9.03 9.13 -20.76
CA ALA A 291 -8.27 10.03 -21.61
C ALA A 291 -8.51 9.68 -23.09
N THR A 292 -8.78 10.68 -23.90
CA THR A 292 -8.90 10.58 -25.36
C THR A 292 -7.97 11.58 -26.03
N GLU A 293 -7.72 11.44 -27.34
CA GLU A 293 -6.95 12.41 -28.12
C GLU A 293 -7.53 13.83 -28.05
N LYS A 294 -8.86 13.94 -27.92
CA LYS A 294 -9.59 15.22 -27.88
C LYS A 294 -9.70 15.80 -26.48
N ASN A 295 -9.64 14.97 -25.44
CA ASN A 295 -9.75 15.38 -24.05
C ASN A 295 -8.93 14.46 -23.15
N SER A 296 -7.77 14.94 -22.71
CA SER A 296 -6.88 14.24 -21.78
C SER A 296 -7.03 14.71 -20.33
N ALA A 297 -7.94 15.66 -20.07
CA ALA A 297 -8.19 16.24 -18.75
C ALA A 297 -9.00 15.30 -17.85
N LEU A 298 -9.83 14.44 -18.45
CA LEU A 298 -10.56 13.40 -17.72
C LEU A 298 -9.85 12.06 -17.89
N LYS A 299 -9.41 11.45 -16.80
CA LYS A 299 -8.78 10.12 -16.86
C LYS A 299 -8.85 9.39 -15.54
N THR A 300 -8.87 8.06 -15.62
CA THR A 300 -8.73 7.16 -14.48
C THR A 300 -7.30 6.65 -14.45
N ARG A 301 -6.61 6.80 -13.32
CA ARG A 301 -5.27 6.27 -13.08
C ARG A 301 -5.38 5.05 -12.19
N TYR A 302 -5.17 3.89 -12.81
CA TYR A 302 -5.05 2.64 -12.08
C TYR A 302 -4.15 1.69 -12.85
N VAL A 303 -3.17 1.10 -12.18
CA VAL A 303 -2.19 0.19 -12.81
C VAL A 303 -2.81 -1.13 -13.29
N GLY A 304 -4.02 -1.46 -12.81
CA GLY A 304 -4.77 -2.62 -13.25
C GLY A 304 -5.54 -2.43 -14.57
N LEU A 305 -5.71 -1.20 -15.05
CA LEU A 305 -6.41 -0.93 -16.31
C LEU A 305 -5.49 -1.13 -17.51
N LYS A 306 -5.98 -1.77 -18.58
CA LYS A 306 -5.24 -1.91 -19.85
C LYS A 306 -4.98 -0.58 -20.56
N SER A 307 -5.77 0.45 -20.25
CA SER A 307 -5.57 1.82 -20.73
C SER A 307 -4.36 2.50 -20.08
N ASN A 308 -3.88 2.00 -18.94
CA ASN A 308 -2.68 2.52 -18.30
C ASN A 308 -1.45 2.20 -19.17
N PRO A 309 -0.65 3.21 -19.58
CA PRO A 309 0.54 2.98 -20.41
C PRO A 309 1.56 2.00 -19.80
N GLN A 310 1.57 1.88 -18.47
CA GLN A 310 2.49 1.03 -17.72
C GLN A 310 1.84 -0.29 -17.24
N PHE A 311 0.66 -0.66 -17.76
CA PHE A 311 -0.05 -1.89 -17.40
C PHE A 311 0.81 -3.15 -17.55
N GLU A 312 1.45 -3.32 -18.71
CA GLU A 312 2.29 -4.48 -18.99
C GLU A 312 3.55 -4.51 -18.11
N LEU A 313 4.18 -3.35 -17.90
CA LEU A 313 5.31 -3.21 -16.98
C LEU A 313 4.91 -3.60 -15.56
N HIS A 314 3.80 -3.06 -15.04
CA HIS A 314 3.29 -3.38 -13.71
C HIS A 314 3.03 -4.88 -13.56
N ARG A 315 2.34 -5.48 -14.54
CA ARG A 315 2.01 -6.91 -14.54
C ARG A 315 3.22 -7.82 -14.61
N SER A 316 4.34 -7.35 -15.17
CA SER A 316 5.55 -8.17 -15.38
C SER A 316 6.24 -8.60 -14.08
N PHE A 317 6.08 -7.86 -12.97
CA PHE A 317 6.73 -8.18 -11.69
C PHE A 317 5.83 -8.10 -10.45
N ASN A 318 4.54 -7.75 -10.61
CA ASN A 318 3.57 -7.73 -9.50
C ASN A 318 2.50 -8.82 -9.65
N LYS A 319 2.06 -9.40 -8.54
CA LYS A 319 0.99 -10.42 -8.51
C LYS A 319 -0.43 -9.83 -8.53
N GLY A 320 -0.55 -8.51 -8.48
CA GLY A 320 -1.83 -7.83 -8.49
C GLY A 320 -1.67 -6.30 -8.64
N PRO A 321 -2.76 -5.58 -8.92
CA PRO A 321 -2.73 -4.13 -9.16
C PRO A 321 -2.76 -3.25 -7.89
N GLY A 322 -2.99 -3.83 -6.71
CA GLY A 322 -3.30 -3.05 -5.50
C GLY A 322 -4.70 -2.40 -5.57
N ALA A 323 -5.05 -1.58 -4.59
CA ALA A 323 -6.42 -1.06 -4.43
C ALA A 323 -6.49 0.47 -4.24
N VAL A 324 -5.44 1.18 -4.61
CA VAL A 324 -5.45 2.63 -4.71
C VAL A 324 -5.55 3.00 -6.18
N LEU A 325 -6.48 3.88 -6.50
CA LEU A 325 -6.64 4.47 -7.83
C LEU A 325 -7.02 5.94 -7.70
N SER A 326 -6.97 6.67 -8.80
CA SER A 326 -7.44 8.04 -8.83
C SER A 326 -8.15 8.37 -10.13
N PHE A 327 -8.91 9.45 -10.15
CA PHE A 327 -9.46 9.99 -11.38
C PHE A 327 -9.43 11.53 -11.37
N GLU A 328 -9.38 12.10 -12.56
CA GLU A 328 -9.33 13.55 -12.80
C GLU A 328 -10.63 14.00 -13.48
N THR A 329 -11.13 15.16 -13.08
CA THR A 329 -12.36 15.76 -13.61
C THR A 329 -12.07 16.88 -14.62
N GLY A 330 -10.79 17.26 -14.78
CA GLY A 330 -10.37 18.46 -15.48
C GLY A 330 -10.70 19.77 -14.73
N SER A 331 -11.28 19.72 -13.53
CA SER A 331 -11.71 20.90 -12.77
C SER A 331 -11.61 20.69 -11.27
N LEU A 332 -10.74 21.48 -10.62
CA LEU A 332 -10.63 21.50 -9.15
C LEU A 332 -11.99 21.79 -8.48
N GLU A 333 -12.83 22.62 -9.10
CA GLU A 333 -14.14 22.95 -8.55
C GLU A 333 -15.08 21.74 -8.51
N HIS A 334 -15.18 20.99 -9.61
CA HIS A 334 -15.97 19.76 -9.66
C HIS A 334 -15.41 18.71 -8.70
N SER A 335 -14.08 18.52 -8.68
CA SER A 335 -13.46 17.57 -7.77
C SER A 335 -13.72 17.91 -6.31
N ARG A 336 -13.64 19.19 -5.94
CA ARG A 336 -13.99 19.67 -4.60
C ARG A 336 -15.46 19.43 -4.27
N ARG A 337 -16.38 19.63 -5.23
CA ARG A 337 -17.81 19.38 -5.02
C ARG A 337 -18.11 17.89 -4.80
N ILE A 338 -17.49 16.99 -5.58
CA ILE A 338 -17.62 15.54 -5.37
C ILE A 338 -17.15 15.18 -3.95
N VAL A 339 -15.92 15.58 -3.59
CA VAL A 339 -15.31 15.22 -2.30
C VAL A 339 -16.03 15.88 -1.11
N ALA A 340 -16.66 17.04 -1.30
CA ALA A 340 -17.41 17.72 -0.24
C ALA A 340 -18.91 17.35 -0.22
N SER A 341 -19.37 16.49 -1.13
CA SER A 341 -20.79 16.14 -1.25
C SER A 341 -21.33 15.58 0.07
N LYS A 342 -22.52 16.04 0.46
CA LYS A 342 -23.22 15.55 1.66
C LYS A 342 -23.98 14.26 1.42
N THR A 343 -24.03 13.81 0.17
CA THR A 343 -24.69 12.56 -0.21
C THR A 343 -23.84 11.33 0.12
N LEU A 344 -22.52 11.48 0.24
CA LEU A 344 -21.60 10.40 0.60
C LEU A 344 -21.93 9.81 1.98
N GLN A 345 -22.24 8.52 2.02
CA GLN A 345 -22.53 7.76 3.24
C GLN A 345 -21.49 6.66 3.52
N ILE A 346 -20.79 6.16 2.49
CA ILE A 346 -19.86 5.03 2.61
C ILE A 346 -18.43 5.51 2.44
N TRP A 347 -18.14 6.28 1.39
CA TRP A 347 -16.81 6.84 1.19
C TRP A 347 -16.47 7.85 2.28
N SER A 348 -15.49 7.51 3.11
CA SER A 348 -15.01 8.42 4.15
C SER A 348 -14.02 9.43 3.56
N VAL A 349 -14.32 10.72 3.70
CA VAL A 349 -13.42 11.79 3.23
C VAL A 349 -12.28 11.97 4.22
N THR A 350 -11.15 11.32 3.97
CA THR A 350 -10.00 11.33 4.89
C THR A 350 -8.70 10.94 4.18
N VAL A 351 -7.57 11.16 4.86
CA VAL A 351 -6.24 10.72 4.40
C VAL A 351 -5.98 9.26 4.82
N SER A 352 -4.82 8.70 4.44
CA SER A 352 -4.46 7.27 4.57
C SER A 352 -4.99 6.39 3.42
N PHE A 353 -4.76 5.08 3.50
CA PHE A 353 -5.26 4.03 2.60
C PHE A 353 -5.01 2.63 3.20
N GLY A 354 -5.50 1.58 2.53
CA GLY A 354 -5.18 0.18 2.85
C GLY A 354 -6.00 -0.44 3.98
N CYS A 355 -6.96 0.32 4.53
CA CYS A 355 -7.96 -0.18 5.48
C CYS A 355 -9.07 -0.97 4.79
N VAL A 356 -9.80 -1.76 5.57
CA VAL A 356 -11.07 -2.38 5.15
C VAL A 356 -12.13 -1.37 4.72
N ASN A 357 -12.05 -0.12 5.20
CA ASN A 357 -12.97 0.96 4.82
C ASN A 357 -12.49 1.72 3.58
N SER A 358 -13.44 2.08 2.71
CA SER A 358 -13.24 2.89 1.52
C SER A 358 -13.08 4.38 1.85
N LEU A 359 -12.03 4.99 1.29
CA LEU A 359 -11.67 6.40 1.54
C LEU A 359 -11.61 7.21 0.24
N LEU A 360 -12.05 8.45 0.33
CA LEU A 360 -12.04 9.44 -0.74
C LEU A 360 -11.19 10.64 -0.30
N SER A 361 -10.36 11.18 -1.20
CA SER A 361 -9.52 12.35 -0.87
C SER A 361 -9.20 13.21 -2.08
N LEU A 362 -8.97 14.50 -1.84
CA LEU A 362 -8.48 15.48 -2.81
C LEU A 362 -7.03 15.86 -2.42
N PRO A 363 -6.00 15.20 -2.96
CA PRO A 363 -4.64 15.30 -2.43
C PRO A 363 -4.07 16.72 -2.40
N CYS A 364 -4.35 17.57 -3.39
CA CYS A 364 -3.85 18.95 -3.43
C CYS A 364 -4.31 19.81 -2.24
N MET A 365 -5.49 19.51 -1.67
CA MET A 365 -6.06 20.20 -0.50
C MET A 365 -5.87 19.43 0.81
N MET A 366 -5.36 18.20 0.75
CA MET A 366 -5.24 17.30 1.89
C MET A 366 -3.80 16.81 2.06
N SER A 367 -3.49 15.59 1.58
CA SER A 367 -2.20 14.93 1.85
C SER A 367 -0.98 15.62 1.23
N HIS A 368 -1.17 16.39 0.16
CA HIS A 368 -0.13 17.13 -0.57
C HIS A 368 -0.28 18.65 -0.43
N ALA A 369 -1.15 19.11 0.48
CA ALA A 369 -1.34 20.54 0.75
C ALA A 369 -0.07 21.22 1.25
N SER A 370 0.82 20.49 1.93
CA SER A 370 2.10 21.00 2.44
C SER A 370 3.20 21.16 1.39
N ILE A 371 3.00 20.69 0.17
CA ILE A 371 3.92 20.95 -0.95
C ILE A 371 3.56 22.31 -1.53
N ASP A 372 4.52 23.22 -1.69
CA ASP A 372 4.25 24.55 -2.24
C ASP A 372 3.58 24.46 -3.62
N ALA A 373 2.61 25.35 -3.88
CA ALA A 373 1.87 25.36 -5.14
C ALA A 373 2.78 25.52 -6.37
N ALA A 374 3.86 26.30 -6.24
CA ALA A 374 4.88 26.44 -7.28
C ALA A 374 5.58 25.11 -7.59
N VAL A 375 5.93 24.34 -6.55
CA VAL A 375 6.57 23.02 -6.70
C VAL A 375 5.59 22.00 -7.26
N ARG A 376 4.32 22.01 -6.83
CA ARG A 376 3.27 21.17 -7.42
C ARG A 376 3.10 21.46 -8.91
N LYS A 377 3.10 22.74 -9.30
CA LYS A 377 3.01 23.16 -10.69
C LYS A 377 4.24 22.75 -11.50
N GLU A 378 5.44 22.91 -10.95
CA GLU A 378 6.70 22.46 -11.56
C GLU A 378 6.70 20.94 -11.81
N ARG A 379 6.13 20.16 -10.89
CA ARG A 379 5.98 18.71 -11.00
C ARG A 379 4.75 18.27 -11.80
N GLU A 380 4.05 19.20 -12.45
CA GLU A 380 2.83 18.93 -13.22
C GLU A 380 1.76 18.14 -12.43
N PHE A 381 1.65 18.41 -11.13
CA PHE A 381 0.71 17.71 -10.26
C PHE A 381 -0.74 18.12 -10.60
N PRO A 382 -1.64 17.16 -10.92
CA PRO A 382 -3.04 17.45 -11.21
C PRO A 382 -3.78 17.90 -9.95
N GLU A 383 -4.20 19.16 -9.92
CA GLU A 383 -4.90 19.72 -8.75
C GLU A 383 -6.32 19.19 -8.58
N ASP A 384 -6.94 18.71 -9.65
CA ASP A 384 -8.29 18.15 -9.65
C ASP A 384 -8.33 16.64 -9.36
N LEU A 385 -7.18 16.02 -9.08
CA LEU A 385 -7.12 14.57 -8.86
C LEU A 385 -7.88 14.16 -7.61
N ILE A 386 -8.84 13.25 -7.76
CA ILE A 386 -9.52 12.56 -6.67
C ILE A 386 -8.88 11.20 -6.49
N ARG A 387 -8.40 10.90 -5.30
CA ARG A 387 -7.83 9.59 -4.96
C ARG A 387 -8.83 8.75 -4.18
N LEU A 388 -9.06 7.54 -4.67
CA LEU A 388 -9.87 6.49 -4.06
C LEU A 388 -8.98 5.42 -3.46
N CYS A 389 -9.25 5.09 -2.19
CA CYS A 389 -8.62 3.97 -1.50
C CYS A 389 -9.72 2.95 -1.25
N VAL A 390 -9.77 1.90 -2.07
CA VAL A 390 -10.91 1.00 -2.11
C VAL A 390 -10.82 -0.04 -1.00
N GLY A 391 -11.89 -0.16 -0.22
CA GLY A 391 -12.08 -1.09 0.87
C GLY A 391 -12.71 -2.42 0.43
N ILE A 392 -13.34 -3.11 1.38
CA ILE A 392 -13.95 -4.44 1.19
C ILE A 392 -15.49 -4.41 1.24
N GLU A 393 -16.10 -3.23 1.20
CA GLU A 393 -17.55 -3.08 1.13
C GLU A 393 -18.16 -3.70 -0.13
N ASP A 394 -19.49 -3.79 -0.19
CA ASP A 394 -20.19 -4.15 -1.42
C ASP A 394 -19.86 -3.13 -2.51
N VAL A 395 -19.34 -3.63 -3.63
CA VAL A 395 -18.85 -2.77 -4.71
C VAL A 395 -19.97 -1.99 -5.37
N SER A 396 -21.19 -2.53 -5.44
CA SER A 396 -22.33 -1.82 -6.02
C SER A 396 -22.74 -0.65 -5.15
N ASP A 397 -22.63 -0.78 -3.82
CA ASP A 397 -22.91 0.31 -2.89
C ASP A 397 -21.83 1.40 -2.97
N LEU A 398 -20.55 1.02 -3.12
CA LEU A 398 -19.47 1.98 -3.38
C LEU A 398 -19.70 2.78 -4.67
N GLN A 399 -20.16 2.12 -5.74
CA GLN A 399 -20.48 2.79 -7.01
C GLN A 399 -21.70 3.71 -6.86
N LYS A 400 -22.77 3.27 -6.19
CA LYS A 400 -23.97 4.10 -5.93
C LYS A 400 -23.62 5.35 -5.13
N ASP A 401 -22.85 5.19 -4.06
CA ASP A 401 -22.47 6.28 -3.18
C ASP A 401 -21.64 7.33 -3.92
N LEU A 402 -20.64 6.88 -4.69
CA LEU A 402 -19.83 7.77 -5.52
C LEU A 402 -20.63 8.42 -6.67
N LEU A 403 -21.56 7.67 -7.30
CA LEU A 403 -22.44 8.20 -8.34
C LEU A 403 -23.35 9.31 -7.81
N ASN A 404 -23.94 9.14 -6.62
CA ASN A 404 -24.77 10.16 -5.99
C ASN A 404 -23.98 11.45 -5.75
N ALA A 405 -22.72 11.33 -5.29
CA ALA A 405 -21.83 12.48 -5.13
C ALA A 405 -21.48 13.16 -6.46
N MET A 406 -21.32 12.39 -7.55
CA MET A 406 -21.08 12.93 -8.89
C MET A 406 -22.32 13.61 -9.48
N ILE A 407 -23.53 13.14 -9.17
CA ILE A 407 -24.79 13.80 -9.55
C ILE A 407 -24.95 15.12 -8.77
N ASP A 408 -24.75 15.11 -7.46
CA ASP A 408 -24.78 16.31 -6.60
C ASP A 408 -23.74 17.36 -7.02
N ALA A 409 -22.58 16.90 -7.50
CA ALA A 409 -21.52 17.77 -8.04
C ALA A 409 -21.78 18.28 -9.46
N ASP A 410 -22.92 17.94 -10.07
CA ASP A 410 -23.29 18.26 -11.45
C ASP A 410 -22.28 17.77 -12.50
N VAL A 411 -21.71 16.58 -12.26
CA VAL A 411 -20.75 15.92 -13.17
C VAL A 411 -21.45 14.84 -14.00
N ILE A 412 -22.31 14.04 -13.37
CA ILE A 412 -23.07 12.97 -14.03
C ILE A 412 -24.57 13.28 -13.97
N GLU A 413 -25.28 13.02 -15.07
CA GLU A 413 -26.74 13.05 -15.19
C GLU A 413 -27.27 11.65 -15.49
N LEU A 414 -28.37 11.24 -14.85
CA LEU A 414 -29.08 10.01 -15.19
C LEU A 414 -30.02 10.25 -16.37
N ARG A 415 -29.92 9.43 -17.42
CA ARG A 415 -30.81 9.47 -18.60
C ARG A 415 -31.58 8.18 -18.77
N GLU A 416 -32.72 8.29 -19.47
CA GLU A 416 -33.64 7.18 -19.77
C GLU A 416 -33.99 6.36 -18.53
N ASN A 417 -34.60 7.01 -17.53
CA ASN A 417 -34.96 6.40 -16.25
C ASN A 417 -33.78 5.73 -15.51
N GLY A 418 -32.58 6.27 -15.66
CA GLY A 418 -31.37 5.78 -14.99
C GLY A 418 -30.64 4.65 -15.72
N LYS A 419 -31.06 4.31 -16.95
CA LYS A 419 -30.38 3.32 -17.78
C LYS A 419 -29.00 3.78 -18.23
N TYR A 420 -28.81 5.08 -18.47
CA TYR A 420 -27.54 5.64 -18.93
C TYR A 420 -27.00 6.70 -17.97
N LEU A 421 -25.69 6.75 -17.86
CA LEU A 421 -24.92 7.81 -17.20
C LEU A 421 -24.40 8.75 -18.28
N TYR A 422 -24.80 10.02 -18.20
CA TYR A 422 -24.29 11.06 -19.08
C TYR A 422 -23.30 11.96 -18.33
N ASN A 423 -22.06 12.03 -18.80
CA ASN A 423 -21.04 12.89 -18.21
C ASN A 423 -21.07 14.26 -18.88
N ARG A 424 -21.40 15.28 -18.08
CA ARG A 424 -21.53 16.68 -18.56
C ARG A 424 -20.21 17.30 -19.01
N LEU A 425 -19.09 16.75 -18.57
CA LEU A 425 -17.76 17.33 -18.80
C LEU A 425 -17.19 16.95 -20.18
N ASN A 426 -17.73 15.90 -20.81
CA ASN A 426 -17.22 15.41 -22.10
C ASN A 426 -18.30 14.78 -23.01
N ASP A 427 -19.58 14.95 -22.68
CA ASP A 427 -20.72 14.39 -23.40
C ASP A 427 -20.73 12.84 -23.52
N HIS A 428 -19.94 12.14 -22.70
CA HIS A 428 -19.93 10.67 -22.70
C HIS A 428 -21.27 10.12 -22.22
N LEU A 429 -21.82 9.16 -22.96
CA LEU A 429 -23.04 8.44 -22.60
C LEU A 429 -22.70 6.96 -22.42
N GLY A 430 -22.57 6.53 -21.16
CA GLY A 430 -22.27 5.14 -20.79
C GLY A 430 -23.49 4.41 -20.23
N LEU A 431 -23.50 3.08 -20.34
CA LEU A 431 -24.53 2.25 -19.69
C LEU A 431 -24.36 2.28 -18.16
N ASN A 432 -25.45 2.43 -17.42
CA ASN A 432 -25.44 2.34 -15.97
C ASN A 432 -25.44 0.87 -15.52
N THR A 433 -24.24 0.30 -15.36
CA THR A 433 -24.05 -1.10 -14.97
C THR A 433 -24.37 -1.40 -13.50
N ILE A 434 -24.68 -0.38 -12.69
CA ILE A 434 -25.09 -0.55 -11.29
C ILE A 434 -26.52 -1.10 -11.22
N ALA A 435 -27.41 -0.64 -12.11
CA ALA A 435 -28.83 -0.95 -12.08
C ALA A 435 -29.17 -2.39 -12.54
N GLU A 436 -28.27 -3.05 -13.28
CA GLU A 436 -28.53 -4.37 -13.91
C GLU A 436 -28.25 -5.59 -13.01
N ASN A 437 -28.18 -5.43 -11.67
CA ASN A 437 -27.46 -6.38 -10.81
C ASN A 437 -26.01 -6.51 -11.29
N GLY A 438 -25.23 -5.42 -11.15
CA GLY A 438 -23.78 -5.43 -11.39
C GLY A 438 -23.09 -6.64 -10.73
N PRO A 439 -21.85 -6.98 -11.12
CA PRO A 439 -21.23 -8.27 -10.80
C PRO A 439 -21.30 -8.61 -9.32
N LYS A 440 -22.34 -9.36 -8.92
CA LYS A 440 -22.45 -9.93 -7.58
C LYS A 440 -21.38 -10.99 -7.53
N ALA A 441 -20.51 -10.92 -6.52
CA ALA A 441 -19.73 -12.10 -6.16
C ALA A 441 -20.76 -13.20 -5.90
N GLY A 442 -20.81 -14.19 -6.80
CA GLY A 442 -21.75 -15.28 -6.66
C GLY A 442 -21.61 -15.85 -5.25
N ASN A 443 -22.72 -16.15 -4.59
CA ASN A 443 -22.62 -16.70 -3.24
C ASN A 443 -21.87 -18.05 -3.28
N ILE A 444 -21.43 -18.55 -2.13
CA ILE A 444 -20.62 -19.77 -2.07
C ILE A 444 -21.34 -20.99 -2.68
N TYR A 445 -22.67 -21.03 -2.63
CA TYR A 445 -23.44 -22.09 -3.30
C TYR A 445 -23.45 -21.92 -4.81
N GLU A 446 -23.63 -20.70 -5.31
CA GLU A 446 -23.50 -20.38 -6.75
C GLU A 446 -22.14 -20.78 -7.31
N GLN A 447 -21.06 -20.49 -6.58
CA GLN A 447 -19.71 -20.80 -7.03
C GLN A 447 -19.44 -22.31 -7.10
N PHE A 448 -20.00 -23.11 -6.18
CA PHE A 448 -19.71 -24.54 -6.08
C PHE A 448 -20.76 -25.45 -6.73
N TYR A 449 -22.00 -24.99 -6.82
CA TYR A 449 -23.15 -25.78 -7.26
C TYR A 449 -23.96 -25.14 -8.40
N GLY A 450 -23.67 -23.88 -8.80
CA GLY A 450 -24.48 -23.14 -9.77
C GLY A 450 -25.66 -22.40 -9.11
N ASN A 451 -26.52 -21.75 -9.91
CA ASN A 451 -27.61 -20.85 -9.46
C ASN A 451 -28.78 -21.54 -8.71
N ASP A 452 -28.48 -22.39 -7.74
CA ASP A 452 -29.43 -23.12 -6.89
C ASP A 452 -29.63 -22.42 -5.55
N LEU A 453 -29.63 -21.08 -5.52
CA LEU A 453 -30.26 -20.42 -4.38
C LEU A 453 -31.76 -20.67 -4.45
N ILE A 454 -32.26 -21.48 -3.53
CA ILE A 454 -33.68 -21.60 -3.29
C ILE A 454 -34.14 -20.27 -2.71
N GLU A 455 -34.68 -19.38 -3.55
CA GLU A 455 -35.45 -18.25 -3.08
C GLU A 455 -36.64 -18.82 -2.30
N GLN A 456 -36.63 -18.65 -0.98
CA GLN A 456 -37.84 -18.88 -0.20
C GLN A 456 -38.83 -17.80 -0.62
N ASP A 457 -39.81 -18.19 -1.43
CA ASP A 457 -40.97 -17.36 -1.72
C ASP A 457 -41.56 -16.96 -0.35
N ASN A 458 -41.47 -15.68 0.00
CA ASN A 458 -41.92 -15.10 1.28
C ASN A 458 -43.45 -15.18 1.46
N ARG A 459 -44.13 -16.04 0.70
CA ARG A 459 -45.45 -16.54 1.01
C ARG A 459 -45.32 -17.56 2.14
N MET A 460 -45.15 -17.07 3.36
CA MET A 460 -45.64 -17.80 4.51
C MET A 460 -47.16 -17.92 4.39
N ASN A 461 -47.62 -18.89 3.59
CA ASN A 461 -48.98 -19.37 3.70
C ASN A 461 -49.12 -19.94 5.11
N HIS A 462 -50.13 -19.46 5.85
CA HIS A 462 -50.50 -19.81 7.23
C HIS A 462 -50.66 -21.32 7.56
N ARG A 463 -50.26 -22.24 6.68
CA ARG A 463 -50.30 -23.70 6.87
C ARG A 463 -49.05 -24.31 7.48
N ALA A 464 -47.93 -23.60 7.61
CA ALA A 464 -46.69 -24.14 8.18
C ALA A 464 -46.57 -24.03 9.72
N LEU A 465 -47.69 -23.95 10.45
CA LEU A 465 -47.74 -23.98 11.92
C LEU A 465 -48.35 -25.28 12.49
N LYS A 466 -48.40 -26.35 11.70
CA LYS A 466 -48.69 -27.70 12.18
C LYS A 466 -47.72 -28.68 11.55
N LEU A 467 -46.56 -28.86 12.19
CA LEU A 467 -45.87 -30.13 12.38
C LEU A 467 -44.81 -29.96 13.47
#